data_AF-A0A0M3I070-F1
#
_entry.id   AF-A0A0M3I070-F1
#
_cell.length_a   1.000
_cell.length_b   1.000
_cell.length_c   1.000
_cell.angle_alpha   90.00
_cell.angle_beta   90.00
_cell.angle_gamma   90.00
#
_symmetry.space_group_name_H-M   'P 1'
#
loop_
_entity.id
_entity.type
_entity.pdbx_description
1 polymer ?
#
loop_
_entity_poly.entity_id
_entity_poly.type
_entity_poly.pdbx_seq_one_letter_code
_entity_poly.pdbx_strand_id
1 'polypeptide(L)'
;MVKFVVESGTALGRIGRITSWGDVQLDHRTPSCMLYTRAGHIPHLTWQVFTEWLHLLQQPIFQLTLPSIFESLSVVEKFGKGYAAFCAMPKDSATHLSILDPLGRIESGFNDNKSISIWTKAGRRSIDVTALRRSVLACGPCTMETLLDYDTPRECTNKRLTKAVTRTLRFFNETL
;
A
#
# COMPACT_ATOMS: atom_id res chain seq x y z
N MET A 1 -9.03 -8.41 8.41
CA MET A 1 -7.94 -8.23 9.41
C MET A 1 -6.76 -9.14 9.05
N VAL A 2 -5.51 -8.72 9.24
CA VAL A 2 -4.35 -9.61 9.01
C VAL A 2 -4.16 -10.56 10.18
N LYS A 3 -4.01 -11.87 9.90
CA LYS A 3 -3.68 -12.89 10.91
C LYS A 3 -2.27 -13.42 10.65
N PHE A 4 -1.40 -13.32 11.64
CA PHE A 4 0.00 -13.73 11.55
C PHE A 4 0.36 -14.64 12.72
N VAL A 5 1.03 -15.75 12.42
CA VAL A 5 1.51 -16.74 13.39
C VAL A 5 3.03 -16.80 13.30
N VAL A 6 3.71 -16.63 14.43
CA VAL A 6 5.15 -16.86 14.54
C VAL A 6 5.37 -18.35 14.77
N GLU A 7 6.14 -18.99 13.89
CA GLU A 7 6.50 -20.42 13.99
C GLU A 7 7.84 -20.59 14.71
N SER A 8 8.79 -19.69 14.46
CA SER A 8 10.09 -19.68 15.15
C SER A 8 10.69 -18.27 15.13
N GLY A 9 11.56 -17.98 16.09
CA GLY A 9 12.21 -16.67 16.19
C GLY A 9 13.56 -16.74 16.88
N THR A 10 14.44 -15.83 16.47
CA THR A 10 15.71 -15.52 17.14
C THR A 10 15.75 -14.01 17.42
N ALA A 11 16.84 -13.53 18.04
CA ALA A 11 17.09 -12.09 18.16
C ALA A 11 17.22 -11.36 16.81
N LEU A 12 17.52 -12.09 15.72
CA LEU A 12 17.80 -11.52 14.40
C LEU A 12 16.62 -11.60 13.42
N GLY A 13 15.60 -12.42 13.72
CA GLY A 13 14.52 -12.63 12.76
C GLY A 13 13.44 -13.59 13.23
N ARG A 14 12.33 -13.58 12.50
CA ARG A 14 11.15 -14.42 12.75
C ARG A 14 10.79 -15.15 11.48
N ILE A 15 10.50 -16.45 11.61
CA ILE A 15 9.83 -17.25 10.60
C ILE A 15 8.40 -17.44 11.08
N GLY A 16 7.47 -17.33 10.14
CA GLY A 16 6.07 -17.37 10.46
C GLY A 16 5.23 -17.43 9.20
N ARG A 17 3.93 -17.25 9.39
CA ARG A 17 2.93 -17.42 8.35
C ARG A 17 1.79 -16.45 8.54
N ILE A 18 1.38 -15.82 7.45
CA ILE A 18 0.14 -15.07 7.35
C ILE A 18 -0.93 -16.04 6.88
N THR A 19 -1.99 -16.18 7.68
CA THR A 19 -3.13 -17.06 7.38
C THR A 19 -4.33 -16.31 6.81
N SER A 20 -4.35 -14.98 6.96
CA SER A 20 -5.41 -14.11 6.45
C SER A 20 -4.82 -12.73 6.14
N TRP A 21 -5.20 -12.14 5.01
CA TRP A 21 -4.84 -10.79 4.61
C TRP A 21 -6.10 -10.01 4.26
N GLY A 22 -6.56 -9.17 5.18
CA GLY A 22 -7.91 -8.61 5.08
C GLY A 22 -8.94 -9.73 5.19
N ASP A 23 -9.74 -9.91 4.14
CA ASP A 23 -10.77 -10.94 4.03
C ASP A 23 -10.32 -12.14 3.18
N VAL A 24 -9.11 -12.08 2.60
CA VAL A 24 -8.55 -13.16 1.79
C VAL A 24 -7.83 -14.16 2.71
N GLN A 25 -8.21 -15.44 2.62
CA GLN A 25 -7.46 -16.54 3.24
C GLN A 25 -6.29 -16.94 2.34
N LEU A 26 -5.11 -17.08 2.90
CA LEU A 26 -3.91 -17.49 2.18
C LEU A 26 -2.93 -18.17 3.12
N ASP A 27 -2.04 -19.00 2.57
CA ASP A 27 -0.91 -19.59 3.29
C ASP A 27 0.39 -18.92 2.80
N HIS A 28 0.81 -17.86 3.50
CA HIS A 28 1.93 -17.03 3.05
C HIS A 28 3.04 -17.00 4.10
N ARG A 29 4.17 -17.63 3.79
CA ARG A 29 5.32 -17.79 4.68
C ARG A 29 6.15 -16.52 4.71
N THR A 30 6.64 -16.13 5.89
CA THR A 30 7.54 -14.99 6.11
C THR A 30 8.93 -15.47 6.55
N PRO A 31 10.04 -14.82 6.15
CA PRO A 31 10.11 -13.56 5.42
C PRO A 31 9.67 -13.69 3.94
N SER A 32 9.05 -12.63 3.42
CA SER A 32 8.52 -12.60 2.05
C SER A 32 8.49 -11.18 1.49
N CYS A 33 7.98 -11.06 0.26
CA CYS A 33 7.75 -9.80 -0.41
C CYS A 33 6.31 -9.71 -0.95
N MET A 34 5.84 -8.49 -1.16
CA MET A 34 4.66 -8.22 -1.96
C MET A 34 5.06 -8.11 -3.44
N LEU A 35 4.15 -8.47 -4.33
CA LEU A 35 4.35 -8.30 -5.77
C LEU A 35 3.99 -6.85 -6.15
N TYR A 36 4.98 -6.11 -6.61
CA TYR A 36 4.79 -4.72 -7.03
C TYR A 36 3.85 -4.63 -8.25
N THR A 37 2.88 -3.73 -8.16
CA THR A 37 2.07 -3.33 -9.31
C THR A 37 2.11 -1.83 -9.50
N ARG A 38 1.97 -1.39 -10.76
CA ARG A 38 1.80 0.02 -11.13
C ARG A 38 0.49 0.16 -11.86
N ALA A 39 -0.40 1.03 -11.39
CA ALA A 39 -1.77 1.15 -11.89
C ALA A 39 -2.51 -0.21 -11.92
N GLY A 40 -2.26 -1.07 -10.93
CA GLY A 40 -2.92 -2.36 -10.77
C GLY A 40 -2.46 -3.44 -11.74
N HIS A 41 -1.31 -3.31 -12.39
CA HIS A 41 -0.71 -4.38 -13.19
C HIS A 41 0.76 -4.60 -12.82
N ILE A 42 1.22 -5.84 -12.95
CA ILE A 42 2.66 -6.13 -12.86
C ILE A 42 3.31 -5.52 -14.11
N PRO A 43 4.37 -4.71 -13.98
CA PRO A 43 4.99 -4.07 -15.14
C PRO A 43 5.31 -5.08 -16.25
N HIS A 44 4.83 -4.80 -17.46
CA HIS A 44 5.05 -5.58 -18.67
C HIS A 44 4.42 -6.99 -18.71
N LEU A 45 3.62 -7.38 -17.71
CA LEU A 45 2.92 -8.67 -17.70
C LEU A 45 1.41 -8.47 -17.74
N THR A 46 0.75 -9.19 -18.64
CA THR A 46 -0.71 -9.34 -18.59
C THR A 46 -1.09 -10.31 -17.48
N TRP A 47 -2.34 -10.25 -17.02
CA TRP A 47 -2.83 -11.22 -16.04
C TRP A 47 -2.85 -12.65 -16.56
N GLN A 48 -3.06 -12.82 -17.87
CA GLN A 48 -2.93 -14.12 -18.52
C GLN A 48 -1.50 -14.65 -18.41
N VAL A 49 -0.50 -13.84 -18.78
CA VAL A 49 0.91 -14.25 -18.72
C VAL A 49 1.32 -14.58 -17.29
N PHE A 50 0.93 -13.74 -16.33
CA PHE A 50 1.15 -13.97 -14.91
C PHE A 50 0.56 -15.31 -14.43
N THR A 51 -0.70 -15.60 -14.82
CA THR A 51 -1.42 -16.78 -14.33
C THR A 51 -0.93 -18.08 -14.99
N GLU A 52 -0.62 -18.03 -16.28
CA GLU A 52 -0.24 -19.23 -17.04
C GLU A 52 1.25 -19.57 -16.91
N TRP A 53 2.13 -18.56 -16.81
CA TRP A 53 3.58 -18.75 -16.97
C TRP A 53 4.39 -18.44 -15.72
N LEU A 54 3.83 -17.74 -14.73
CA LEU A 54 4.57 -17.40 -13.51
C LEU A 54 4.25 -18.37 -12.38
N HIS A 55 5.18 -19.29 -12.11
CA HIS A 55 5.05 -20.29 -11.05
C HIS A 55 5.63 -19.76 -9.72
N LEU A 56 4.81 -19.01 -8.98
CA LEU A 56 5.18 -18.53 -7.65
C LEU A 56 5.12 -19.66 -6.61
N LEU A 57 6.08 -19.67 -5.67
CA LEU A 57 6.16 -20.66 -4.59
C LEU A 57 5.03 -20.51 -3.54
N GLN A 58 4.32 -19.39 -3.55
CA GLN A 58 3.22 -19.07 -2.66
C GLN A 58 2.30 -18.05 -3.31
N GLN A 59 1.05 -17.99 -2.84
CA GLN A 59 0.08 -17.00 -3.28
C GLN A 59 0.61 -15.57 -3.01
N PRO A 60 0.66 -14.69 -4.01
CA PRO A 60 1.20 -13.35 -3.83
C PRO A 60 0.22 -12.44 -3.08
N ILE A 61 0.80 -11.46 -2.41
CA ILE A 61 0.11 -10.24 -1.97
C ILE A 61 0.50 -9.14 -2.95
N PHE A 62 -0.46 -8.53 -3.64
CA PHE A 62 -0.21 -7.48 -4.62
C PHE A 62 -0.16 -6.12 -3.94
N GLN A 63 0.93 -5.38 -4.16
CA GLN A 63 1.05 -4.00 -3.72
C GLN A 63 0.41 -3.08 -4.76
N LEU A 64 -0.63 -2.36 -4.36
CA LEU A 64 -1.16 -1.19 -5.05
C LEU A 64 -0.50 0.05 -4.47
N THR A 65 -0.16 1.04 -5.30
CA THR A 65 0.46 2.28 -4.83
C THR A 65 -0.47 3.45 -5.12
N LEU A 66 -0.82 4.22 -4.09
CA LEU A 66 -1.71 5.37 -4.22
C LEU A 66 -1.28 6.33 -5.34
N PRO A 67 0.02 6.69 -5.51
CA PRO A 67 0.43 7.62 -6.56
C PRO A 67 0.16 7.10 -7.98
N SER A 68 0.19 5.78 -8.20
CA SER A 68 -0.05 5.21 -9.52
C SER A 68 -1.53 5.08 -9.87
N ILE A 69 -2.41 5.02 -8.86
CA ILE A 69 -3.85 4.82 -9.04
C ILE A 69 -4.68 6.10 -8.83
N PHE A 70 -4.08 7.14 -8.23
CA PHE A 70 -4.79 8.33 -7.74
C PHE A 70 -5.72 8.99 -8.77
N GLU A 71 -5.23 9.22 -9.99
CA GLU A 71 -6.00 9.91 -11.04
C GLU A 71 -7.21 9.08 -11.52
N SER A 72 -7.20 7.76 -11.31
CA SER A 72 -8.30 6.86 -11.69
C SER A 72 -9.36 6.67 -10.59
N LEU A 73 -9.13 7.18 -9.37
CA LEU A 73 -10.01 6.92 -8.23
C LEU A 73 -11.46 7.35 -8.46
N SER A 74 -11.68 8.48 -9.13
CA SER A 74 -13.05 8.97 -9.43
C SER A 74 -13.81 8.06 -10.41
N VAL A 75 -13.10 7.38 -11.31
CA VAL A 75 -13.67 6.41 -12.25
C VAL A 75 -13.93 5.08 -11.55
N VAL A 76 -13.00 4.65 -10.69
CA VAL A 76 -13.13 3.43 -9.90
C VAL A 76 -14.30 3.53 -8.90
N GLU A 77 -14.47 4.70 -8.28
CA GLU A 77 -15.61 5.00 -7.40
C GLU A 77 -16.94 4.83 -8.14
N LYS A 78 -17.05 5.33 -9.38
CA LYS A 78 -18.24 5.13 -10.23
C LYS A 78 -18.41 3.68 -10.69
N PHE A 79 -17.31 2.96 -10.91
CA PHE A 79 -17.34 1.55 -11.28
C PHE A 79 -17.88 0.67 -10.14
N GLY A 80 -17.61 1.03 -8.87
CA GLY A 80 -18.30 0.49 -7.70
C GLY A 80 -17.95 -0.96 -7.31
N LYS A 81 -17.01 -1.60 -8.00
CA LYS A 81 -16.58 -3.00 -7.73
C LYS A 81 -15.14 -3.11 -7.19
N GLY A 82 -14.52 -1.98 -6.83
CA GLY A 82 -13.16 -1.92 -6.33
C GLY A 82 -12.08 -1.95 -7.43
N TYR A 83 -10.84 -1.67 -7.03
CA TYR A 83 -9.71 -1.50 -7.93
C TYR A 83 -9.23 -2.81 -8.55
N ALA A 84 -9.24 -3.90 -7.78
CA ALA A 84 -8.82 -5.20 -8.28
C ALA A 84 -9.71 -5.70 -9.43
N ALA A 85 -11.02 -5.54 -9.31
CA ALA A 85 -11.96 -5.84 -10.38
C ALA A 85 -11.80 -4.88 -11.57
N PHE A 86 -11.55 -3.59 -11.31
CA PHE A 86 -11.32 -2.59 -12.36
C PHE A 86 -10.10 -2.94 -13.23
N CYS A 87 -9.03 -3.46 -12.64
CA CYS A 87 -7.82 -3.91 -13.33
C CYS A 87 -7.88 -5.37 -13.81
N ALA A 88 -9.04 -6.03 -13.71
CA ALA A 88 -9.21 -7.46 -14.03
C ALA A 88 -8.16 -8.36 -13.36
N MET A 89 -7.77 -8.04 -12.12
CA MET A 89 -6.87 -8.86 -11.33
C MET A 89 -7.45 -10.26 -11.12
N PRO A 90 -6.63 -11.31 -10.94
CA PRO A 90 -7.10 -12.64 -10.60
C PRO A 90 -8.09 -12.60 -9.43
N LYS A 91 -9.12 -13.43 -9.50
CA LYS A 91 -10.14 -13.51 -8.44
C LYS A 91 -9.48 -13.79 -7.10
N ASP A 92 -10.00 -13.17 -6.03
CA ASP A 92 -9.52 -13.35 -4.66
C ASP A 92 -8.05 -12.91 -4.46
N SER A 93 -7.56 -11.99 -5.30
CA SER A 93 -6.24 -11.36 -5.14
C SER A 93 -6.12 -10.62 -3.81
N ALA A 94 -5.18 -11.03 -2.96
CA ALA A 94 -4.81 -10.30 -1.75
C ALA A 94 -4.13 -8.98 -2.14
N THR A 95 -4.70 -7.84 -1.77
CA THR A 95 -4.16 -6.51 -2.11
C THR A 95 -3.73 -5.71 -0.88
N HIS A 96 -2.71 -4.89 -1.04
CA HIS A 96 -2.24 -3.95 -0.05
C HIS A 96 -2.07 -2.58 -0.69
N LEU A 97 -2.73 -1.55 -0.15
CA LEU A 97 -2.57 -0.18 -0.62
C LEU A 97 -1.46 0.53 0.16
N SER A 98 -0.31 0.73 -0.50
CA SER A 98 0.74 1.62 -0.01
C SER A 98 0.44 3.07 -0.40
N ILE A 99 0.70 4.00 0.51
CA ILE A 99 0.49 5.44 0.26
C ILE A 99 1.56 6.05 -0.66
N LEU A 100 2.73 5.42 -0.73
CA LEU A 100 3.84 5.81 -1.59
C LEU A 100 4.08 4.74 -2.65
N ASP A 101 4.80 5.13 -3.70
CA ASP A 101 5.31 4.21 -4.71
C ASP A 101 6.82 4.05 -4.48
N PRO A 102 7.32 2.85 -4.13
CA PRO A 102 8.74 2.65 -3.86
C PRO A 102 9.64 2.91 -5.09
N LEU A 103 9.08 2.88 -6.30
CA LEU A 103 9.77 3.23 -7.54
C LEU A 103 9.37 4.63 -8.05
N GLY A 104 8.54 5.35 -7.30
CA GLY A 104 8.04 6.67 -7.64
C GLY A 104 8.93 7.79 -7.11
N ARG A 105 8.63 9.02 -7.58
CA ARG A 105 9.27 10.23 -7.07
C ARG A 105 8.77 10.50 -5.65
N ILE A 106 9.69 10.78 -4.74
CA ILE A 106 9.43 11.24 -3.39
C ILE A 106 10.31 12.46 -3.15
N GLU A 107 9.73 13.56 -2.69
CA GLU A 107 10.50 14.75 -2.34
C GLU A 107 10.18 15.25 -0.94
N SER A 108 11.21 15.84 -0.32
CA SER A 108 11.16 16.45 1.00
C SER A 108 10.59 17.87 0.97
N GLY A 109 10.10 18.34 2.11
CA GLY A 109 9.66 19.73 2.30
C GLY A 109 8.21 20.02 1.92
N PHE A 110 7.45 19.03 1.46
CA PHE A 110 6.07 19.22 0.99
C PHE A 110 4.99 18.64 1.91
N ASN A 111 5.36 18.02 3.03
CA ASN A 111 4.42 17.54 4.05
C ASN A 111 4.08 18.66 5.04
N ASP A 112 2.79 18.83 5.32
CA ASP A 112 2.32 19.84 6.27
C ASP A 112 1.68 19.21 7.52
N ASN A 113 0.95 20.03 8.28
CA ASN A 113 0.27 19.59 9.49
C ASN A 113 -1.09 18.94 9.22
N LYS A 114 -1.53 18.72 7.99
CA LYS A 114 -2.85 18.12 7.68
C LYS A 114 -2.74 17.03 6.62
N SER A 115 -1.67 17.05 5.84
CA SER A 115 -1.52 16.23 4.65
C SER A 115 -0.06 15.81 4.41
N ILE A 116 0.10 14.78 3.60
CA ILE A 116 1.38 14.38 3.00
C ILE A 116 1.36 14.68 1.51
N SER A 117 2.53 14.82 0.89
CA SER A 117 2.62 14.92 -0.57
C SER A 117 2.89 13.56 -1.22
N ILE A 118 2.24 13.33 -2.35
CA ILE A 118 2.52 12.22 -3.26
C ILE A 118 2.76 12.77 -4.68
N TRP A 119 3.49 12.02 -5.50
CA TRP A 119 3.76 12.41 -6.89
C TRP A 119 3.11 11.42 -7.84
N THR A 120 2.04 11.88 -8.49
CA THR A 120 1.35 11.12 -9.54
C THR A 120 1.97 11.45 -10.89
N LYS A 121 1.52 10.76 -11.95
CA LYS A 121 1.89 11.12 -13.33
C LYS A 121 1.47 12.55 -13.70
N ALA A 122 0.45 13.10 -13.02
CA ALA A 122 -0.04 14.46 -13.23
C ALA A 122 0.51 15.47 -12.20
N GLY A 123 1.63 15.11 -11.54
CA GLY A 123 2.37 15.99 -10.64
C GLY A 123 2.07 15.75 -9.16
N ARG A 124 2.44 16.74 -8.34
CA ARG A 124 2.27 16.68 -6.89
C ARG A 124 0.78 16.70 -6.51
N ARG A 125 0.40 15.91 -5.51
CA ARG A 125 -0.91 15.93 -4.85
C ARG A 125 -0.69 15.96 -3.34
N SER A 126 -1.53 16.72 -2.65
CA SER A 126 -1.60 16.76 -1.18
C SER A 126 -2.74 15.84 -0.75
N ILE A 127 -2.44 14.90 0.16
CA ILE A 127 -3.35 13.85 0.62
C ILE A 127 -3.50 13.99 2.13
N ASP A 128 -4.72 14.31 2.57
CA ASP A 128 -5.13 14.25 3.96
C ASP A 128 -5.86 12.94 4.27
N VAL A 129 -6.25 12.74 5.53
CA VAL A 129 -6.92 11.52 5.98
C VAL A 129 -8.27 11.32 5.29
N THR A 130 -8.99 12.40 4.96
CA THR A 130 -10.25 12.35 4.22
C THR A 130 -10.04 11.82 2.81
N ALA A 131 -9.03 12.31 2.10
CA ALA A 131 -8.64 11.83 0.79
C ALA A 131 -8.17 10.37 0.83
N LEU A 132 -7.42 9.97 1.87
CA LEU A 132 -7.05 8.56 2.08
C LEU A 132 -8.29 7.68 2.25
N ARG A 133 -9.22 8.05 3.13
CA ARG A 133 -10.47 7.31 3.37
C ARG A 133 -11.27 7.14 2.08
N ARG A 134 -11.44 8.21 1.30
CA ARG A 134 -12.12 8.13 0.00
C ARG A 134 -11.39 7.19 -0.97
N SER A 135 -10.06 7.25 -1.01
CA SER A 135 -9.24 6.37 -1.86
C SER A 135 -9.42 4.90 -1.47
N VAL A 136 -9.44 4.60 -0.17
CA VAL A 136 -9.63 3.25 0.36
C VAL A 136 -11.04 2.74 0.06
N LEU A 137 -12.07 3.57 0.24
CA LEU A 137 -13.45 3.22 -0.09
C LEU A 137 -13.64 2.93 -1.58
N ALA A 138 -13.05 3.75 -2.46
CA ALA A 138 -13.12 3.52 -3.90
C ALA A 138 -12.35 2.26 -4.31
N CYS A 139 -11.15 2.04 -3.75
CA CYS A 139 -10.30 0.93 -4.16
C CYS A 139 -10.70 -0.42 -3.56
N GLY A 140 -11.24 -0.44 -2.34
CA GLY A 140 -11.52 -1.66 -1.57
C GLY A 140 -10.31 -2.60 -1.40
N PRO A 141 -9.11 -2.11 -1.00
CA PRO A 141 -7.97 -3.00 -0.81
C PRO A 141 -8.16 -3.88 0.43
N CYS A 142 -7.55 -5.06 0.47
CA CYS A 142 -7.66 -5.96 1.64
C CYS A 142 -7.01 -5.37 2.90
N THR A 143 -5.95 -4.59 2.71
CA THR A 143 -5.24 -3.85 3.76
C THR A 143 -4.68 -2.54 3.19
N MET A 144 -4.31 -1.60 4.06
CA MET A 144 -3.74 -0.32 3.67
C MET A 144 -2.65 0.11 4.64
N GLU A 145 -1.77 1.00 4.18
CA GLU A 145 -0.96 1.86 5.05
C GLU A 145 -1.76 3.11 5.44
N THR A 146 -1.54 3.62 6.66
CA THR A 146 -2.02 4.94 7.06
C THR A 146 -1.06 6.03 6.61
N LEU A 147 -1.51 7.28 6.50
CA LEU A 147 -0.59 8.38 6.19
C LEU A 147 0.55 8.45 7.21
N LEU A 148 1.76 8.68 6.71
CA LEU A 148 2.96 8.83 7.53
C LEU A 148 3.79 9.99 7.03
N ASP A 149 4.38 10.73 7.97
CA ASP A 149 5.29 11.82 7.64
C ASP A 149 6.67 11.26 7.29
N TYR A 150 6.84 10.86 6.02
CA TYR A 150 8.04 10.19 5.50
C TYR A 150 9.27 11.10 5.38
N ASP A 151 9.12 12.41 5.60
CA ASP A 151 10.17 13.40 5.35
C ASP A 151 11.13 13.51 6.55
N THR A 152 11.85 12.41 6.80
CA THR A 152 12.85 12.23 7.86
C THR A 152 14.20 11.84 7.25
N PRO A 153 14.90 12.76 6.55
CA PRO A 153 16.21 12.45 6.00
C PRO A 153 17.20 12.13 7.12
N ARG A 154 18.27 11.40 6.78
CA ARG A 154 19.26 10.87 7.74
C ARG A 154 19.81 11.93 8.70
N GLU A 155 20.03 13.13 8.22
CA GLU A 155 20.63 14.25 8.97
C GLU A 155 19.59 15.17 9.65
N CYS A 156 18.33 14.74 9.76
CA CYS A 156 17.30 15.58 10.38
C CYS A 156 17.47 15.69 11.90
N THR A 157 17.04 16.83 12.45
CA THR A 157 17.13 17.08 13.90
C THR A 157 16.15 16.21 14.69
N ASN A 158 16.44 15.98 15.98
CA ASN A 158 15.49 15.34 16.90
C ASN A 158 14.12 16.04 16.90
N LYS A 159 14.10 17.38 16.81
CA LYS A 159 12.87 18.16 16.68
C LYS A 159 12.04 17.76 15.45
N ARG A 160 12.69 17.49 14.31
CA ARG A 160 12.03 17.04 13.08
C ARG A 160 11.47 15.62 13.22
N LEU A 161 12.23 14.72 13.85
CA LEU A 161 11.80 13.34 14.16
C LEU A 161 10.58 13.33 15.07
N THR A 162 10.62 14.07 16.18
CA THR A 162 9.46 14.20 17.09
C THR A 162 8.24 14.71 16.34
N LYS A 163 8.40 15.74 15.49
CA LYS A 163 7.30 16.26 14.67
C LYS A 163 6.73 15.22 13.71
N ALA A 164 7.57 14.40 13.08
CA ALA A 164 7.13 13.34 12.17
C ALA A 164 6.31 12.27 12.91
N VAL A 165 6.78 11.84 14.09
CA VAL A 165 6.05 10.89 14.94
C VAL A 165 4.71 11.48 15.39
N THR A 166 4.68 12.71 15.92
CA THR A 166 3.44 13.37 16.35
C THR A 166 2.42 13.48 15.21
N ARG A 167 2.87 13.88 14.01
CA ARG A 167 1.99 13.98 12.83
C ARG A 167 1.45 12.62 12.40
N THR A 168 2.31 11.62 12.34
CA THR A 168 1.95 10.24 11.96
C THR A 168 0.94 9.65 12.94
N LEU A 169 1.16 9.81 14.25
CA LEU A 169 0.21 9.36 15.27
C LEU A 169 -1.14 10.07 15.15
N ARG A 170 -1.15 11.36 14.85
CA ARG A 170 -2.40 12.09 14.64
C ARG A 170 -3.12 11.58 13.38
N PHE A 171 -2.41 11.39 12.25
CA PHE A 171 -3.01 10.81 11.05
C PHE A 171 -3.59 9.41 11.32
N PHE A 172 -2.87 8.58 12.06
CA PHE A 172 -3.33 7.26 12.46
C PHE A 172 -4.63 7.34 13.29
N ASN A 173 -4.65 8.18 14.33
CA ASN A 173 -5.84 8.37 15.17
C ASN A 173 -7.04 8.94 14.40
N GLU A 174 -6.79 9.83 13.44
CA GLU A 174 -7.83 10.38 12.56
C GLU A 174 -8.31 9.36 11.52
N THR A 175 -7.54 8.30 11.23
CA THR A 175 -7.88 7.25 10.25
C THR A 175 -8.81 6.21 10.85
N LEU A 176 -8.59 5.83 12.12
CA LEU A 176 -9.48 4.99 12.92
C LEU A 176 -10.90 5.56 12.97
#